data_AF-A0A1V6ETC4-F1
#
_entry.id   AF-A0A1V6ETC4-F1
#
_cell.length_a   1.000
_cell.length_b   1.000
_cell.length_c   1.000
_cell.angle_alpha   90.00
_cell.angle_beta   90.00
_cell.angle_gamma   90.00
#
_symmetry.space_group_name_H-M   'P 1'
#
loop_
_entity.id
_entity.type
_entity.pdbx_description
1 polymer ?
#
loop_
_entity_poly.entity_id
_entity_poly.type
_entity_poly.pdbx_seq_one_letter_code
_entity_poly.pdbx_strand_id
1 'polypeptide(L)' 'MARDLALAKALYAPDAPWDPEAVALFTQATLQGAFILAKAQGSADVVFPCIDHLRQHVAHLLGADDAPAFTLKETPP' A
#
# COMPACT_ATOMS: atom_id res chain seq x y z
N MET A 1 8.54 5.46 6.71
CA MET A 1 7.19 4.85 6.69
C MET A 1 6.29 5.36 7.80
N ALA A 2 6.42 4.95 9.08
CA ALA A 2 5.50 5.39 10.14
C ALA A 2 5.38 6.93 10.25
N ARG A 3 6.51 7.63 10.17
CA ARG A 3 6.55 9.11 10.10
C ARG A 3 5.74 9.66 8.93
N ASP A 4 5.88 9.07 7.75
CA ASP A 4 5.21 9.54 6.53
C ASP A 4 3.71 9.25 6.58
N LEU A 5 3.32 8.12 7.17
CA LEU A 5 1.92 7.79 7.45
C LEU A 5 1.31 8.73 8.49
N ALA A 6 2.06 9.15 9.51
CA ALA A 6 1.58 10.14 10.48
C ALA A 6 1.35 11.51 9.82
N LEU A 7 2.25 11.93 8.93
CA LEU A 7 2.09 13.14 8.13
C LEU A 7 0.88 13.02 7.18
N ALA A 8 0.74 11.89 6.50
CA ALA A 8 -0.39 11.63 5.61
C ALA A 8 -1.73 11.61 6.38
N LYS A 9 -1.76 10.99 7.57
CA LYS A 9 -2.92 11.01 8.46
C LYS A 9 -3.35 12.44 8.78
N ALA A 10 -2.40 13.27 9.21
CA ALA A 10 -2.66 14.65 9.57
C ALA A 10 -3.23 15.47 8.39
N LEU A 11 -2.84 15.15 7.15
CA LEU A 11 -3.29 15.86 5.95
C LEU A 11 -4.62 15.36 5.40
N TYR A 12 -4.83 14.04 5.37
CA TYR A 12 -5.90 13.41 4.61
C TYR A 12 -6.97 12.73 5.48
N ALA A 13 -6.62 12.31 6.69
CA ALA A 13 -7.50 11.52 7.55
C ALA A 13 -7.26 11.82 9.06
N PRO A 14 -7.36 13.09 9.51
CA PRO A 14 -6.93 13.50 10.85
C PRO A 14 -7.70 12.80 11.97
N ASP A 15 -9.01 12.58 11.77
CA ASP A 15 -9.90 11.97 12.75
C ASP A 15 -10.02 10.44 12.61
N ALA A 16 -9.26 9.83 11.69
CA ALA A 16 -9.36 8.41 11.45
C ALA A 16 -8.77 7.59 12.63
N PRO A 17 -9.36 6.43 12.98
CA PRO A 17 -9.00 5.68 14.17
C PRO A 17 -7.72 4.84 14.02
N TRP A 18 -7.16 4.73 12.81
CA TRP A 18 -5.99 3.90 12.54
C TRP A 18 -4.70 4.53 13.06
N ASP A 19 -3.76 3.68 13.47
CA ASP A 19 -2.45 4.08 13.99
C ASP A 19 -1.38 4.01 12.88
N PRO A 20 -0.64 5.12 12.61
CA PRO A 20 0.45 5.13 11.64
C PRO A 20 1.54 4.07 11.87
N GLU A 21 1.84 3.72 13.13
CA GLU A 21 2.83 2.70 13.44
C GLU A 21 2.33 1.29 13.08
N ALA A 22 1.11 0.95 13.48
CA ALA A 22 0.45 -0.29 13.08
C ALA A 22 0.38 -0.46 11.55
N VAL A 23 0.04 0.60 10.81
CA VAL A 23 -0.04 0.57 9.33
C VAL A 23 1.35 0.39 8.70
N ALA A 24 2.39 0.99 9.28
CA ALA A 24 3.76 0.77 8.83
C ALA A 24 4.21 -0.69 9.01
N LEU A 25 3.92 -1.29 10.17
CA LEU A 25 4.21 -2.69 10.46
C LEU A 25 3.44 -3.62 9.52
N PHE A 26 2.14 -3.36 9.29
CA PHE A 26 1.34 -4.11 8.33
C PHE A 26 1.90 -4.04 6.91
N THR A 27 2.34 -2.85 6.46
CA THR A 27 3.00 -2.67 5.17
C THR A 27 4.23 -3.56 5.07
N GLN A 28 5.10 -3.54 6.08
CA GLN A 28 6.32 -4.36 6.09
C GLN A 28 6.02 -5.85 6.11
N ALA A 29 5.06 -6.30 6.92
CA ALA A 29 4.66 -7.70 7.00
C ALA A 29 4.08 -8.20 5.67
N THR A 30 3.25 -7.40 5.02
CA THR A 30 2.64 -7.74 3.72
C THR A 30 3.70 -7.86 2.63
N LEU A 31 4.63 -6.90 2.55
CA LEU A 31 5.73 -6.94 1.58
C LEU A 31 6.60 -8.19 1.77
N GLN A 32 7.04 -8.45 3.01
CA GLN A 32 7.90 -9.60 3.32
C GLN A 32 7.17 -10.93 3.09
N GLY A 33 5.90 -11.02 3.50
CA GLY A 33 5.05 -12.18 3.29
C GLY A 33 4.85 -12.50 1.81
N ALA A 34 4.61 -11.48 0.97
CA ALA A 34 4.47 -11.66 -0.48
C ALA A 34 5.71 -12.30 -1.12
N PHE A 35 6.92 -11.87 -0.73
CA PHE A 35 8.16 -12.48 -1.23
C PHE A 35 8.43 -13.87 -0.65
N ILE A 36 7.97 -14.18 0.56
CA ILE A 36 8.01 -15.56 1.10
C ILE A 36 7.12 -16.47 0.25
N LEU A 37 5.89 -16.05 -0.04
CA LEU A 37 4.96 -16.79 -0.90
C LEU A 37 5.55 -17.00 -2.30
N ALA A 38 6.15 -15.97 -2.88
CA ALA A 38 6.76 -16.07 -4.20
C ALA A 38 7.86 -17.15 -4.27
N LYS A 39 8.72 -17.19 -3.25
CA LYS A 39 9.76 -18.22 -3.13
C LYS A 39 9.18 -19.61 -2.94
N ALA A 40 8.15 -19.74 -2.10
CA ALA A 40 7.49 -21.02 -1.85
C ALA A 40 6.80 -21.58 -3.10
N GLN A 41 6.26 -20.71 -3.95
CA GLN A 41 5.55 -21.09 -5.17
C GLN A 41 6.47 -21.17 -6.40
N GLY A 42 7.70 -20.66 -6.32
CA GLY A 42 8.59 -20.55 -7.48
C GLY A 42 8.11 -19.56 -8.55
N SER A 43 7.19 -18.66 -8.21
CA SER A 43 6.66 -17.64 -9.12
C SER A 43 6.48 -16.31 -8.40
N ALA A 44 6.78 -15.21 -9.11
CA ALA A 44 6.55 -13.84 -8.63
C ALA A 44 5.08 -13.39 -8.75
N ASP A 45 4.22 -14.17 -9.42
CA ASP A 45 2.85 -13.75 -9.75
C ASP A 45 2.01 -13.45 -8.50
N VAL A 46 2.27 -14.13 -7.38
CA VAL A 46 1.59 -13.90 -6.10
C VAL A 46 1.91 -12.52 -5.49
N VAL A 47 3.01 -11.88 -5.88
CA VAL A 47 3.40 -10.55 -5.36
C VAL A 47 2.41 -9.48 -5.83
N PHE A 48 2.02 -9.50 -7.11
CA PHE A 48 1.16 -8.46 -7.70
C PHE A 48 -0.17 -8.26 -6.94
N PRO A 49 -1.00 -9.29 -6.68
CA PRO A 49 -2.23 -9.10 -5.92
C PRO A 49 -1.97 -8.71 -4.46
N CYS A 50 -0.85 -9.11 -3.84
CA CYS A 50 -0.51 -8.64 -2.49
C CYS A 50 -0.20 -7.14 -2.46
N ILE A 51 0.55 -6.64 -3.45
CA ILE A 51 0.87 -5.21 -3.56
C ILE A 51 -0.36 -4.39 -3.94
N ASP A 52 -1.21 -4.90 -4.83
CA ASP A 52 -2.43 -4.20 -5.22
C ASP A 52 -3.39 -4.02 -4.03
N HIS A 53 -3.62 -5.08 -3.25
CA HIS A 53 -4.40 -4.98 -2.02
C HIS A 53 -3.76 -4.05 -0.98
N LEU A 54 -2.43 -4.07 -0.83
CA LEU A 54 -1.75 -3.13 0.05
C LEU A 54 -1.95 -1.67 -0.40
N ARG A 55 -1.87 -1.41 -1.71
CA ARG A 55 -2.09 -0.09 -2.30
C ARG A 55 -3.53 0.37 -2.07
N GLN A 56 -4.51 -0.49 -2.36
CA GLN A 56 -5.93 -0.21 -2.13
C GLN A 56 -6.23 0.04 -0.65
N HIS A 57 -5.66 -0.77 0.25
CA HIS A 57 -5.81 -0.58 1.69
C HIS A 57 -5.29 0.80 2.12
N VAL A 58 -4.08 1.18 1.69
CA VAL A 58 -3.52 2.50 2.03
C VAL A 58 -4.33 3.64 1.40
N ALA A 59 -4.81 3.48 0.16
CA ALA A 59 -5.68 4.46 -0.48
C ALA A 59 -6.97 4.68 0.32
N HIS A 60 -7.61 3.59 0.76
CA HIS A 60 -8.81 3.62 1.58
C HIS A 60 -8.58 4.33 2.92
N LEU A 61 -7.49 4.01 3.61
CA LEU A 61 -7.14 4.68 4.87
C LEU A 61 -6.96 6.20 4.74
N LEU A 62 -6.57 6.66 3.55
CA LEU A 62 -6.32 8.07 3.24
C LEU A 62 -7.47 8.74 2.48
N GLY A 63 -8.60 8.04 2.27
CA GLY A 63 -9.75 8.59 1.53
C GLY A 63 -9.47 8.84 0.05
N ALA A 64 -8.51 8.11 -0.54
CA ALA A 64 -8.08 8.25 -1.93
C ALA A 64 -8.76 7.25 -2.89
N ASP A 65 -9.83 6.59 -2.47
CA ASP A 65 -10.51 5.53 -3.24
C ASP A 65 -11.10 6.01 -4.59
N ASP A 66 -11.37 7.31 -4.73
CA ASP A 66 -11.85 7.93 -5.98
C ASP A 66 -10.73 8.31 -6.97
N ALA A 67 -9.45 8.21 -6.59
CA ALA A 67 -8.34 8.59 -7.47
C ALA A 67 -7.95 7.41 -8.38
N PRO A 68 -7.92 7.57 -9.72
CA PRO A 68 -7.60 6.49 -10.64
C PRO A 68 -6.23 5.90 -10.31
N ALA A 69 -6.17 4.57 -10.29
CA ALA A 69 -4.98 3.81 -10.03
C ALA A 69 -3.94 4.06 -11.13
N PHE A 70 -3.06 5.03 -10.88
CA PHE A 70 -1.79 5.17 -11.59
C PHE A 70 -1.95 5.35 -13.11
N THR A 71 -2.27 6.56 -13.56
CA THR A 71 -2.09 6.91 -14.98
C THR A 71 -0.58 6.99 -15.26
N LEU A 72 0.04 5.87 -15.63
CA LEU A 72 1.28 5.92 -16.39
C LEU A 72 0.93 6.67 -17.67
N LYS A 73 1.34 7.94 -17.75
CA LYS A 73 1.42 8.61 -19.03
C LYS A 73 2.49 7.86 -19.82
N GLU A 74 2.05 6.93 -20.67
CA GLU A 74 2.89 6.47 -21.77
C GLU A 74 3.33 7.71 -22.53
N THR A 75 4.63 7.97 -22.53
CA THR A 75 5.23 8.95 -23.44
C THR A 75 5.18 8.31 -24.84
N PRO A 76 4.39 8.83 -25.80
CA PRO A 76 4.45 8.35 -27.18
C PRO A 76 5.69 8.96 -27.89
N PRO A 77 6.07 8.44 -29.06
CA PRO A 77 7.46 8.37 -29.54
C PRO A 77 8.11 9.71 -29.92
#